data_AF-A0A1L0A4U4-F1
#
_entry.id   AF-A0A1L0A4U4-F1
#
_cell.length_a   1.000
_cell.length_b   1.000
_cell.length_c   1.000
_cell.angle_alpha   90.00
_cell.angle_beta   90.00
_cell.angle_gamma   90.00
#
_symmetry.space_group_name_H-M   'P 1'
#
loop_
_entity.id
_entity.type
_entity.pdbx_description
1 polymer ?
#
loop_
_entity_poly.entity_id
_entity_poly.type
_entity_poly.pdbx_seq_one_letter_code
_entity_poly.pdbx_strand_id
1 'polypeptide(L)'
;MFELSIFLVVFLPISDKKIPLFSSLLALYQKFISLLGDAAVLDLTQAKLLAKDSLKQASDAGFSVLKADALVSTRFAKLDELGHYLPSATTYQQGWRCVEDTQITGKRRVWSLLKDGLPNGKDDIAYDASSAGIPSVLGSNGYLASENTAQLCGFSDWKVPHLVQLLSIKTKDIPKNSKLTLDTEVFPNHLALLPEYDKSGGVRFYYWSNMAYQGEQYVFTYDTNKASEGTAEQKTDGSEDRVVLARLVREEANSYELLNSSGVVVSDRSSAVCARDNISGLTWQLFSGVDKNTRFKKYIDAQSLLEDQKHNSICGKSNWRFPAKTEFYGLVPTDNIVFAYNDVKHNEYNYNRYYITNNAVAINMDTGKEKIISTSQYDYSKYLFRFVAN
;
A
#
# COMPACT_ATOMS: atom_id res chain seq x y z
N MET A 1 -18.52 5.15 31.41
CA MET A 1 -19.59 4.12 31.36
C MET A 1 -19.97 3.72 29.93
N PHE A 2 -19.87 4.62 28.93
CA PHE A 2 -20.05 4.28 27.50
C PHE A 2 -18.82 3.67 26.80
N GLU A 3 -17.63 3.73 27.43
CA GLU A 3 -16.41 3.14 26.87
C GLU A 3 -16.12 1.69 27.30
N LEU A 4 -16.84 1.15 28.29
CA LEU A 4 -16.68 -0.26 28.69
C LEU A 4 -17.42 -1.23 27.76
N SER A 5 -18.32 -0.73 26.92
CA SER A 5 -19.04 -1.53 25.90
C SER A 5 -18.18 -1.83 24.65
N ILE A 6 -16.93 -1.38 24.61
CA ILE A 6 -16.11 -1.26 23.39
C ILE A 6 -15.33 -2.54 23.01
N PHE A 7 -15.32 -3.58 23.86
CA PHE A 7 -14.59 -4.82 23.58
C PHE A 7 -15.46 -6.08 23.51
N LEU A 8 -16.78 -5.92 23.38
CA LEU A 8 -17.72 -7.04 23.40
C LEU A 8 -18.46 -7.20 22.06
N VAL A 9 -17.82 -7.84 21.07
CA VAL A 9 -18.55 -8.58 20.02
C VAL A 9 -17.86 -9.91 19.78
N VAL A 10 -18.28 -10.88 20.58
CA VAL A 10 -18.76 -12.21 20.17
C VAL A 10 -18.21 -12.71 18.82
N PHE A 11 -17.21 -13.59 18.90
CA PHE A 11 -16.91 -14.56 17.86
C PHE A 11 -18.05 -15.60 17.82
N LEU A 12 -18.97 -15.48 16.86
CA LEU A 12 -19.81 -16.60 16.43
C LEU A 12 -19.88 -16.61 14.91
N PRO A 13 -19.17 -17.52 14.22
CA PRO A 13 -19.65 -18.00 12.94
C PRO A 13 -20.81 -18.95 13.22
N ILE A 14 -22.02 -18.57 12.78
CA ILE A 14 -23.08 -19.54 12.53
C ILE A 14 -22.64 -20.34 11.31
N SER A 15 -21.92 -21.43 11.54
CA SER A 15 -21.76 -22.49 10.56
C SER A 15 -21.52 -23.80 11.30
N ASP A 16 -22.45 -24.73 11.08
CA ASP A 16 -22.47 -26.06 11.65
C ASP A 16 -21.14 -26.80 11.45
N LYS A 17 -20.71 -27.45 12.52
CA LYS A 17 -19.61 -28.45 12.66
C LYS A 17 -18.21 -27.89 12.98
N LYS A 18 -17.96 -27.72 14.29
CA LYS A 18 -16.76 -28.24 15.01
C LYS A 18 -16.95 -28.07 16.54
N ILE A 19 -17.35 -29.14 17.21
CA ILE A 19 -17.67 -29.19 18.65
C ILE A 19 -16.47 -28.95 19.61
N PRO A 20 -15.18 -29.12 19.26
CA PRO A 20 -14.08 -28.79 20.19
C PRO A 20 -13.67 -27.31 20.18
N LEU A 21 -14.20 -26.48 19.28
CA LEU A 21 -13.92 -25.03 19.21
C LEU A 21 -14.73 -24.22 20.22
N PHE A 22 -15.87 -24.75 20.69
CA PHE A 22 -16.78 -24.03 21.58
C PHE A 22 -16.30 -24.04 23.03
N SER A 23 -15.66 -25.13 23.48
CA SER A 23 -15.17 -25.26 24.86
C SER A 23 -13.94 -24.41 25.14
N SER A 24 -13.02 -24.26 24.17
CA SER A 24 -11.86 -23.37 24.27
C SER A 24 -12.27 -21.89 24.24
N LEU A 25 -13.21 -21.52 23.37
CA LEU A 25 -13.77 -20.17 23.30
C LEU A 25 -14.57 -19.82 24.58
N LEU A 26 -15.35 -20.76 25.10
CA LEU A 26 -16.09 -20.61 26.36
C LEU A 26 -15.15 -20.47 27.56
N ALA A 27 -14.06 -21.23 27.61
CA ALA A 27 -13.03 -21.08 28.64
C ALA A 27 -12.31 -19.73 28.55
N LEU A 28 -12.03 -19.25 27.34
CA LEU A 28 -11.44 -17.92 27.09
C LEU A 28 -12.39 -16.80 27.56
N TYR A 29 -13.68 -16.93 27.23
CA TYR A 29 -14.73 -16.01 27.62
C TYR A 29 -14.96 -16.02 29.14
N GLN A 30 -14.97 -17.18 29.79
CA GLN A 30 -15.08 -17.32 31.25
C GLN A 30 -13.86 -16.74 31.98
N LYS A 31 -12.65 -16.94 31.45
CA LYS A 31 -11.42 -16.35 32.00
C LYS A 31 -11.42 -14.83 31.84
N PHE A 32 -11.86 -14.31 30.69
CA PHE A 32 -12.01 -12.87 30.45
C PHE A 32 -13.08 -12.26 31.36
N ILE A 33 -14.25 -12.90 31.54
CA ILE A 33 -15.29 -12.46 32.48
C ILE A 33 -14.79 -12.48 33.92
N SER A 34 -14.07 -13.53 34.34
CA SER A 34 -13.50 -13.61 35.68
C SER A 34 -12.52 -12.45 35.94
N LEU A 35 -11.66 -12.15 34.96
CA LEU A 35 -10.70 -11.06 35.03
C LEU A 35 -11.37 -9.68 35.01
N LEU A 36 -12.49 -9.51 34.30
CA LEU A 36 -13.31 -8.29 34.33
C LEU A 36 -14.13 -8.15 35.62
N GLY A 37 -14.55 -9.26 36.23
CA GLY A 37 -15.29 -9.29 37.48
C GLY A 37 -14.47 -8.82 38.69
N ASP A 38 -13.16 -9.07 38.66
CA ASP A 38 -12.20 -8.58 39.66
C ASP A 38 -11.79 -7.11 39.41
N ALA A 39 -12.21 -6.53 38.28
CA ALA A 39 -11.69 -5.29 37.72
C ALA A 39 -12.60 -4.07 37.91
N ALA A 40 -13.04 -3.81 39.15
CA ALA A 40 -13.65 -2.51 39.46
C ALA A 40 -12.69 -1.32 39.22
N VAL A 41 -11.40 -1.57 38.94
CA VAL A 41 -10.36 -0.57 38.65
C VAL A 41 -9.35 -1.11 37.64
N LEU A 42 -9.75 -1.44 36.41
CA LEU A 42 -8.75 -1.62 35.34
C LEU A 42 -8.51 -0.28 34.62
N ASP A 43 -7.26 0.19 34.64
CA ASP A 43 -6.80 1.25 33.74
C ASP A 43 -7.00 0.79 32.27
N LEU A 44 -7.41 1.70 31.40
CA LEU A 44 -7.61 1.45 29.97
C LEU A 44 -6.35 0.84 29.32
N THR A 45 -5.17 1.20 29.82
CA THR A 45 -3.89 0.64 29.41
C THR A 45 -3.80 -0.85 29.72
N GLN A 46 -4.14 -1.26 30.94
CA GLN A 46 -4.12 -2.67 31.35
C GLN A 46 -5.16 -3.49 30.58
N ALA A 47 -6.33 -2.91 30.28
CA ALA A 47 -7.38 -3.60 29.54
C ALA A 47 -6.95 -3.90 28.10
N LYS A 48 -6.26 -2.95 27.47
CA LYS A 48 -5.67 -3.13 26.14
C LYS A 48 -4.59 -4.22 26.13
N LEU A 49 -3.70 -4.23 27.13
CA LEU A 49 -2.67 -5.27 27.25
C LEU A 49 -3.28 -6.67 27.40
N LEU A 50 -4.26 -6.83 28.29
CA LEU A 50 -4.96 -8.11 28.47
C LEU A 50 -5.69 -8.58 27.20
N ALA A 51 -6.31 -7.66 26.46
CA ALA A 51 -6.97 -7.98 25.20
C ALA A 51 -5.96 -8.47 24.15
N LYS A 52 -4.82 -7.79 24.03
CA LYS A 52 -3.72 -8.19 23.14
C LYS A 52 -3.16 -9.56 23.50
N ASP A 53 -2.92 -9.81 24.80
CA ASP A 53 -2.45 -11.11 25.29
C ASP A 53 -3.47 -12.23 25.05
N SER A 54 -4.76 -11.93 25.13
CA SER A 54 -5.83 -12.90 24.85
C SER A 54 -5.92 -13.25 23.37
N LEU A 55 -5.77 -12.27 22.48
CA LEU A 55 -5.67 -12.51 21.03
C LEU A 55 -4.46 -13.37 20.69
N LYS A 56 -3.31 -13.09 21.32
CA LYS A 56 -2.11 -13.91 21.17
C LYS A 56 -2.35 -15.35 21.64
N GLN A 57 -2.92 -15.55 22.82
CA GLN A 57 -3.23 -16.89 23.34
C GLN A 57 -4.19 -17.66 22.43
N ALA A 58 -5.20 -17.00 21.86
CA ALA A 58 -6.12 -17.64 20.91
C ALA A 58 -5.39 -18.09 19.64
N SER A 59 -4.51 -17.24 19.09
CA SER A 59 -3.69 -17.58 17.93
C SER A 59 -2.71 -18.72 18.23
N ASP A 60 -2.01 -18.68 19.36
CA ASP A 60 -1.10 -19.73 19.83
C ASP A 60 -1.86 -21.07 20.04
N ALA A 61 -3.16 -21.01 20.34
CA ALA A 61 -4.06 -22.17 20.44
C ALA A 61 -4.62 -22.65 19.08
N GLY A 62 -4.21 -22.04 17.96
CA GLY A 62 -4.58 -22.42 16.60
C GLY A 62 -5.82 -21.72 16.03
N PHE A 63 -6.34 -20.68 16.69
CA PHE A 63 -7.40 -19.86 16.09
C PHE A 63 -6.83 -19.00 14.95
N SER A 64 -7.45 -19.08 13.78
CA SER A 64 -7.09 -18.27 12.61
C SER A 64 -8.31 -17.95 11.78
N VAL A 65 -8.40 -16.72 11.27
CA VAL A 65 -9.36 -16.33 10.23
C VAL A 65 -8.70 -16.50 8.88
N LEU A 66 -9.41 -17.08 7.91
CA LEU A 66 -8.89 -17.20 6.56
C LEU A 66 -8.89 -15.82 5.88
N LYS A 67 -7.91 -15.58 5.00
CA LYS A 67 -7.82 -14.32 4.23
C LYS A 67 -9.13 -13.97 3.52
N ALA A 68 -9.80 -14.97 2.93
CA ALA A 68 -11.06 -14.79 2.21
C ALA A 68 -12.19 -14.25 3.11
N ASP A 69 -12.22 -14.67 4.38
CA ASP A 69 -13.22 -14.24 5.37
C ASP A 69 -12.90 -12.87 5.97
N ALA A 70 -11.69 -12.37 5.73
CA ALA A 70 -11.21 -11.07 6.18
C ALA A 70 -11.34 -9.96 5.13
N LEU A 71 -11.82 -10.29 3.92
CA LEU A 71 -11.92 -9.35 2.83
C LEU A 71 -12.98 -8.27 3.08
N VAL A 72 -12.61 -7.03 2.82
CA VAL A 72 -13.46 -5.84 2.72
C VAL A 72 -13.26 -5.23 1.34
N SER A 73 -14.37 -4.82 0.70
CA SER A 73 -14.39 -4.27 -0.65
C SER A 73 -13.61 -5.11 -1.69
N THR A 74 -13.67 -6.45 -1.55
CA THR A 74 -13.08 -7.50 -2.43
C THR A 74 -11.58 -7.48 -2.67
N ARG A 75 -10.85 -6.46 -2.18
CA ARG A 75 -9.41 -6.29 -2.40
C ARG A 75 -8.59 -6.31 -1.13
N PHE A 76 -9.17 -5.91 -0.01
CA PHE A 76 -8.41 -5.57 1.17
C PHE A 76 -8.73 -6.54 2.31
N ALA A 77 -7.75 -7.08 3.01
CA ALA A 77 -7.99 -7.99 4.13
C ALA A 77 -7.68 -7.32 5.47
N LYS A 78 -8.63 -7.37 6.42
CA LYS A 78 -8.51 -6.72 7.73
C LYS A 78 -7.52 -7.46 8.62
N LEU A 79 -6.68 -6.69 9.33
CA LEU A 79 -5.70 -7.21 10.28
C LEU A 79 -5.84 -6.57 11.67
N ASP A 80 -5.66 -7.36 12.72
CA ASP A 80 -5.57 -6.91 14.10
C ASP A 80 -4.21 -6.27 14.45
N GLU A 81 -4.03 -5.89 15.71
CA GLU A 81 -2.79 -5.29 16.22
C GLU A 81 -1.60 -6.28 16.26
N LEU A 82 -1.84 -7.58 16.07
CA LEU A 82 -0.81 -8.62 15.98
C LEU A 82 -0.54 -9.07 14.53
N GLY A 83 -1.30 -8.55 13.56
CA GLY A 83 -1.15 -8.90 12.14
C GLY A 83 -1.93 -10.12 11.71
N HIS A 84 -2.85 -10.61 12.54
CA HIS A 84 -3.75 -11.71 12.20
C HIS A 84 -4.97 -11.21 11.45
N TYR A 85 -5.50 -12.04 10.55
CA TYR A 85 -6.74 -11.74 9.85
C TYR A 85 -7.91 -11.62 10.84
N LEU A 86 -8.76 -10.62 10.60
CA LEU A 86 -10.00 -10.37 11.33
C LEU A 86 -11.20 -10.67 10.44
N PRO A 87 -12.35 -11.13 10.98
CA PRO A 87 -13.56 -11.26 10.18
C PRO A 87 -13.93 -9.94 9.48
N SER A 88 -14.47 -10.02 8.26
CA SER A 88 -14.81 -8.85 7.44
C SER A 88 -15.75 -7.84 8.12
N ALA A 89 -16.61 -8.30 9.03
CA ALA A 89 -17.52 -7.44 9.80
C ALA A 89 -16.82 -6.63 10.92
N THR A 90 -15.56 -6.91 11.23
CA THR A 90 -14.86 -6.28 12.36
C THR A 90 -14.67 -4.78 12.14
N THR A 91 -15.07 -3.97 13.11
CA THR A 91 -14.95 -2.51 13.06
C THR A 91 -13.61 -2.02 13.61
N TYR A 92 -13.32 -0.74 13.38
CA TYR A 92 -12.14 -0.10 13.96
C TYR A 92 -12.14 -0.17 15.51
N GLN A 93 -13.31 0.02 16.13
CA GLN A 93 -13.47 -0.05 17.59
C GLN A 93 -13.17 -1.47 18.14
N GLN A 94 -13.45 -2.50 17.34
CA GLN A 94 -13.25 -3.91 17.70
C GLN A 94 -11.81 -4.42 17.50
N GLY A 95 -10.85 -3.53 17.22
CA GLY A 95 -9.42 -3.90 17.15
C GLY A 95 -8.84 -4.02 15.75
N TRP A 96 -9.58 -3.64 14.71
CA TRP A 96 -9.02 -3.52 13.35
C TRP A 96 -8.02 -2.35 13.29
N ARG A 97 -6.77 -2.63 12.89
CA ARG A 97 -5.67 -1.65 12.89
C ARG A 97 -4.93 -1.53 11.58
N CYS A 98 -4.88 -2.59 10.79
CA CYS A 98 -4.19 -2.58 9.50
C CYS A 98 -4.99 -3.30 8.41
N VAL A 99 -4.55 -3.13 7.18
CA VAL A 99 -5.18 -3.75 6.03
C VAL A 99 -4.15 -4.22 5.00
N GLU A 100 -4.26 -5.49 4.60
CA GLU A 100 -3.45 -6.06 3.52
C GLU A 100 -4.11 -5.79 2.17
N ASP A 101 -3.34 -5.29 1.21
CA ASP A 101 -3.77 -5.15 -0.18
C ASP A 101 -3.51 -6.45 -0.95
N THR A 102 -4.57 -7.23 -1.21
CA THR A 102 -4.46 -8.57 -1.79
C THR A 102 -4.28 -8.58 -3.31
N GLN A 103 -4.36 -7.41 -3.96
CA GLN A 103 -4.20 -7.26 -5.40
C GLN A 103 -2.79 -6.84 -5.81
N ILE A 104 -1.88 -6.63 -4.85
CA ILE A 104 -0.47 -6.40 -5.13
C ILE A 104 0.21 -7.75 -5.35
N THR A 105 0.83 -7.89 -6.52
CA THR A 105 1.63 -9.07 -6.87
C THR A 105 3.08 -8.89 -6.42
N GLY A 106 3.72 -9.99 -6.06
CA GLY A 106 5.17 -10.01 -5.80
C GLY A 106 5.59 -9.53 -4.42
N LYS A 107 4.67 -9.02 -3.62
CA LYS A 107 4.91 -8.63 -2.23
C LYS A 107 3.62 -8.58 -1.45
N ARG A 108 3.69 -8.89 -0.16
CA ARG A 108 2.63 -8.55 0.77
C ARG A 108 2.76 -7.07 1.12
N ARG A 109 1.74 -6.26 0.80
CA ARG A 109 1.66 -4.84 1.18
C ARG A 109 0.59 -4.67 2.24
N VAL A 110 0.96 -4.06 3.37
CA VAL A 110 0.04 -3.77 4.47
C VAL A 110 0.08 -2.28 4.79
N TRP A 111 -1.08 -1.71 5.05
CA TRP A 111 -1.28 -0.31 5.39
C TRP A 111 -1.75 -0.16 6.83
N SER A 112 -1.23 0.84 7.53
CA SER A 112 -1.80 1.25 8.82
C SER A 112 -3.13 1.98 8.59
N LEU A 113 -4.06 1.83 9.52
CA LEU A 113 -5.21 2.72 9.63
C LEU A 113 -4.85 3.98 10.41
N LEU A 114 -5.51 5.09 10.07
CA LEU A 114 -5.42 6.33 10.83
C LEU A 114 -6.06 6.14 12.21
N LYS A 115 -5.54 6.83 13.22
CA LYS A 115 -6.02 6.78 14.61
C LYS A 115 -7.39 7.43 14.77
N ASP A 116 -7.55 8.64 14.25
CA ASP A 116 -8.79 9.43 14.24
C ASP A 116 -9.03 10.16 12.90
N GLY A 117 -7.98 10.49 12.15
CA GLY A 117 -8.06 11.20 10.88
C GLY A 117 -8.63 12.62 10.95
N LEU A 118 -8.63 13.22 12.15
CA LEU A 118 -9.19 14.55 12.37
C LEU A 118 -8.18 15.67 12.06
N PRO A 119 -8.63 16.84 11.59
CA PRO A 119 -7.81 18.06 11.57
C PRO A 119 -7.28 18.39 12.98
N ASN A 120 -5.98 18.65 13.10
CA ASN A 120 -5.27 18.81 14.38
C ASN A 120 -5.41 17.59 15.33
N GLY A 121 -5.74 16.42 14.78
CA GLY A 121 -5.91 15.17 15.50
C GLY A 121 -4.60 14.41 15.69
N LYS A 122 -4.69 13.12 16.02
CA LYS A 122 -3.51 12.27 16.28
C LYS A 122 -2.71 11.93 15.04
N ASP A 123 -3.33 11.99 13.87
CA ASP A 123 -2.70 11.67 12.59
C ASP A 123 -2.22 12.92 11.84
N ASP A 124 -2.72 14.11 12.20
CA ASP A 124 -2.32 15.39 11.62
C ASP A 124 -1.06 15.90 12.33
N ILE A 125 0.09 15.44 11.84
CA ILE A 125 1.39 15.65 12.47
C ILE A 125 2.41 16.08 11.42
N ALA A 126 3.40 16.86 11.87
CA ALA A 126 4.47 17.34 11.00
C ALA A 126 5.31 16.19 10.43
N TYR A 127 6.03 16.42 9.34
CA TYR A 127 6.89 15.40 8.77
C TYR A 127 8.14 15.14 9.63
N ASP A 128 8.90 16.20 9.94
CA ASP A 128 10.14 16.16 10.74
C ASP A 128 10.35 17.48 11.51
N ALA A 129 9.47 17.73 12.47
CA ALA A 129 9.50 18.89 13.37
C ALA A 129 9.98 18.55 14.80
N SER A 130 10.66 17.41 14.94
CA SER A 130 10.97 16.82 16.24
C SER A 130 11.86 17.70 17.13
N SER A 131 12.76 18.47 16.53
CA SER A 131 13.63 19.42 17.22
C SER A 131 12.88 20.57 17.90
N ALA A 132 11.66 20.87 17.45
CA ALA A 132 10.78 21.89 18.03
C ALA A 132 9.84 21.31 19.11
N GLY A 133 9.94 20.01 19.42
CA GLY A 133 9.02 19.33 20.34
C GLY A 133 7.62 19.10 19.76
N ILE A 134 7.44 19.27 18.45
CA ILE A 134 6.17 19.06 17.75
C ILE A 134 6.06 17.56 17.38
N PRO A 135 4.88 16.93 17.58
CA PRO A 135 4.64 15.58 17.09
C PRO A 135 4.98 15.46 15.60
N SER A 136 5.77 14.44 15.25
CA SER A 136 6.25 14.29 13.89
C SER A 136 6.36 12.84 13.45
N VAL A 137 6.41 12.64 12.13
CA VAL A 137 6.55 11.31 11.51
C VAL A 137 7.94 10.72 11.78
N LEU A 138 9.01 11.47 11.47
CA LEU A 138 10.39 10.96 11.43
C LEU A 138 11.23 11.19 12.71
N GLY A 139 10.73 11.96 13.68
CA GLY A 139 11.46 12.27 14.90
C GLY A 139 11.94 11.05 15.70
N SER A 140 12.90 11.27 16.61
CA SER A 140 13.21 10.27 17.66
C SER A 140 11.97 10.06 18.53
N ASN A 141 11.48 8.82 18.62
CA ASN A 141 10.16 8.49 19.17
C ASN A 141 8.97 9.12 18.41
N GLY A 142 9.20 9.60 17.19
CA GLY A 142 8.15 10.02 16.27
C GLY A 142 7.26 8.84 15.86
N TYR A 143 6.17 9.13 15.17
CA TYR A 143 5.14 8.15 14.85
C TYR A 143 5.73 6.91 14.16
N LEU A 144 6.62 7.06 13.17
CA LEU A 144 7.23 5.94 12.47
C LEU A 144 8.05 5.03 13.40
N ALA A 145 8.93 5.60 14.21
CA ALA A 145 9.78 4.86 15.13
C ALA A 145 8.96 4.18 16.24
N SER A 146 7.92 4.86 16.72
CA SER A 146 7.01 4.33 17.73
C SER A 146 6.24 3.12 17.22
N GLU A 147 5.64 3.17 16.03
CA GLU A 147 4.87 2.05 15.48
C GLU A 147 5.78 0.85 15.14
N ASN A 148 7.02 1.10 14.69
CA ASN A 148 8.01 0.04 14.48
C ASN A 148 8.44 -0.64 15.79
N THR A 149 8.64 0.14 16.85
CA THR A 149 8.99 -0.38 18.19
C THR A 149 7.82 -1.16 18.81
N ALA A 150 6.60 -0.65 18.66
CA ALA A 150 5.39 -1.29 19.15
C ALA A 150 4.96 -2.53 18.35
N GLN A 151 5.63 -2.77 17.21
CA GLN A 151 5.29 -3.82 16.25
C GLN A 151 3.83 -3.72 15.80
N LEU A 152 3.39 -2.55 15.33
CA LEU A 152 2.02 -2.35 14.89
C LEU A 152 1.62 -3.43 13.88
N CYS A 153 0.53 -4.15 14.18
CA CYS A 153 0.04 -5.27 13.38
C CYS A 153 1.08 -6.38 13.18
N GLY A 154 1.93 -6.61 14.18
CA GLY A 154 2.99 -7.62 14.16
C GLY A 154 4.20 -7.25 13.30
N PHE A 155 4.31 -6.00 12.81
CA PHE A 155 5.35 -5.57 11.88
C PHE A 155 6.22 -4.44 12.44
N SER A 156 7.51 -4.46 12.12
CA SER A 156 8.53 -3.49 12.59
C SER A 156 9.30 -2.81 11.45
N ASP A 157 8.81 -2.97 10.22
CA ASP A 157 9.41 -2.48 8.97
C ASP A 157 8.51 -1.46 8.25
N TRP A 158 7.68 -0.75 9.02
CA TRP A 158 6.85 0.35 8.53
C TRP A 158 7.71 1.45 7.93
N LYS A 159 7.15 2.10 6.90
CA LYS A 159 7.74 3.20 6.15
C LYS A 159 6.68 4.25 5.83
N VAL A 160 7.14 5.48 5.60
CA VAL A 160 6.32 6.50 4.94
C VAL A 160 6.11 6.08 3.48
N PRO A 161 4.87 6.13 2.96
CA PRO A 161 4.55 5.64 1.62
C PRO A 161 5.12 6.52 0.52
N HIS A 162 5.41 5.90 -0.61
CA HIS A 162 5.65 6.56 -1.89
C HIS A 162 4.34 7.06 -2.51
N LEU A 163 4.41 8.09 -3.35
CA LEU A 163 3.23 8.67 -4.03
C LEU A 163 2.42 7.63 -4.82
N VAL A 164 3.09 6.75 -5.57
CA VAL A 164 2.42 5.65 -6.28
C VAL A 164 1.73 4.67 -5.34
N GLN A 165 2.29 4.43 -4.15
CA GLN A 165 1.64 3.54 -3.17
C GLN A 165 0.33 4.17 -2.69
N LEU A 166 0.32 5.47 -2.35
CA LEU A 166 -0.90 6.21 -2.00
C LEU A 166 -1.92 6.20 -3.15
N LEU A 167 -1.47 6.43 -4.38
CA LEU A 167 -2.36 6.37 -5.54
C LEU A 167 -2.92 4.96 -5.79
N SER A 168 -2.18 3.91 -5.46
CA SER A 168 -2.60 2.53 -5.74
C SER A 168 -3.83 2.07 -4.93
N ILE A 169 -4.12 2.73 -3.79
CA ILE A 169 -5.18 2.30 -2.86
C ILE A 169 -6.54 3.00 -3.07
N LYS A 170 -6.68 3.84 -4.10
CA LYS A 170 -7.99 4.39 -4.48
C LYS A 170 -8.84 3.32 -5.16
N THR A 171 -10.02 3.03 -4.61
CA THR A 171 -10.89 1.93 -5.06
C THR A 171 -12.37 2.25 -5.09
N LYS A 172 -12.81 3.34 -4.46
CA LYS A 172 -14.24 3.70 -4.43
C LYS A 172 -14.54 4.72 -5.51
N ASP A 173 -15.57 4.47 -6.31
CA ASP A 173 -16.06 5.46 -7.27
C ASP A 173 -16.65 6.68 -6.58
N ILE A 174 -16.38 7.86 -7.13
CA ILE A 174 -17.13 9.07 -6.84
C ILE A 174 -18.19 9.22 -7.94
N PRO A 175 -19.50 9.11 -7.60
CA PRO A 175 -20.58 9.06 -8.59
C PRO A 175 -20.61 10.25 -9.56
N LYS A 176 -20.11 11.41 -9.15
CA LYS A 176 -20.21 12.66 -9.92
C LYS A 176 -19.21 12.82 -11.05
N ASN A 177 -18.12 12.04 -11.08
CA ASN A 177 -17.02 12.30 -12.02
C ASN A 177 -16.31 11.04 -12.55
N SER A 178 -16.82 9.83 -12.26
CA SER A 178 -16.17 8.55 -12.66
C SER A 178 -14.70 8.46 -12.24
N LYS A 179 -14.34 9.15 -11.14
CA LYS A 179 -13.00 9.08 -10.55
C LYS A 179 -13.02 8.17 -9.33
N LEU A 180 -11.84 7.65 -8.98
CA LEU A 180 -11.66 6.81 -7.80
C LEU A 180 -11.11 7.64 -6.63
N THR A 181 -11.60 7.33 -5.43
CA THR A 181 -11.10 7.86 -4.16
C THR A 181 -10.81 6.74 -3.18
N LEU A 182 -10.36 7.11 -1.98
CA LEU A 182 -10.10 6.18 -0.91
C LEU A 182 -11.41 5.61 -0.36
N ASP A 183 -11.51 4.28 -0.28
CA ASP A 183 -12.72 3.61 0.19
C ASP A 183 -12.85 3.70 1.71
N THR A 184 -13.88 4.40 2.19
CA THR A 184 -14.11 4.60 3.62
C THR A 184 -14.59 3.33 4.33
N GLU A 185 -15.05 2.30 3.62
CA GLU A 185 -15.31 0.98 4.21
C GLU A 185 -14.00 0.24 4.56
N VAL A 186 -12.93 0.56 3.83
CA VAL A 186 -11.56 0.01 4.02
C VAL A 186 -10.72 0.93 4.92
N PHE A 187 -10.94 2.24 4.82
CA PHE A 187 -10.18 3.27 5.52
C PHE A 187 -11.15 4.16 6.32
N PRO A 188 -11.72 3.64 7.44
CA PRO A 188 -12.86 4.27 8.13
C PRO A 188 -12.59 5.67 8.67
N ASN A 189 -11.34 5.96 9.01
CA ASN A 189 -10.92 7.27 9.52
C ASN A 189 -10.45 8.21 8.40
N HIS A 190 -10.76 7.91 7.14
CA HIS A 190 -10.63 8.88 6.06
C HIS A 190 -11.89 9.76 6.01
N LEU A 191 -11.78 10.95 6.58
CA LEU A 191 -12.95 11.81 6.80
C LEU A 191 -13.27 12.75 5.62
N ALA A 192 -12.47 12.77 4.56
CA ALA A 192 -12.56 13.79 3.50
C ALA A 192 -13.88 13.79 2.71
N LEU A 193 -14.69 12.73 2.80
CA LEU A 193 -15.99 12.63 2.14
C LEU A 193 -17.16 13.05 3.06
N LEU A 194 -16.91 13.36 4.33
CA LEU A 194 -17.97 13.82 5.23
C LEU A 194 -18.47 15.21 4.80
N PRO A 195 -19.79 15.49 4.88
CA PRO A 195 -20.36 16.77 4.44
C PRO A 195 -19.77 18.01 5.12
N GLU A 196 -19.27 17.86 6.35
CA GLU A 196 -18.64 18.94 7.10
C GLU A 196 -17.31 19.41 6.46
N TYR A 197 -16.62 18.52 5.75
CA TYR A 197 -15.34 18.78 5.08
C TYR A 197 -15.49 18.90 3.55
N ASP A 198 -16.30 18.06 2.91
CA ASP A 198 -16.49 18.02 1.45
C ASP A 198 -17.47 19.10 0.95
N LYS A 199 -17.13 20.37 1.19
CA LYS A 199 -17.93 21.55 0.85
C LYS A 199 -17.07 22.66 0.24
N SER A 200 -17.72 23.69 -0.32
CA SER A 200 -16.99 24.87 -0.83
C SER A 200 -16.23 25.55 0.32
N GLY A 201 -14.92 25.76 0.15
CA GLY A 201 -14.06 26.27 1.23
C GLY A 201 -13.88 25.28 2.40
N GLY A 202 -14.20 24.00 2.18
CA GLY A 202 -14.03 22.95 3.18
C GLY A 202 -12.57 22.53 3.38
N VAL A 203 -12.36 21.59 4.30
CA VAL A 203 -11.02 21.09 4.67
C VAL A 203 -10.55 20.06 3.66
N ARG A 204 -9.29 20.19 3.26
CA ARG A 204 -8.65 19.24 2.35
C ARG A 204 -7.62 18.41 3.10
N PHE A 205 -7.79 17.09 3.02
CA PHE A 205 -6.93 16.12 3.69
C PHE A 205 -5.82 15.66 2.75
N TYR A 206 -4.60 15.86 3.19
CA TYR A 206 -3.40 15.41 2.52
C TYR A 206 -2.78 14.23 3.28
N TYR A 207 -1.86 13.53 2.61
CA TYR A 207 -1.13 12.41 3.16
C TYR A 207 0.35 12.57 2.86
N TRP A 208 1.19 12.43 3.88
CA TRP A 208 2.64 12.47 3.71
C TRP A 208 3.12 11.36 2.76
N SER A 209 4.05 11.71 1.89
CA SER A 209 4.81 10.74 1.11
C SER A 209 6.30 10.82 1.45
N ASN A 210 7.08 9.79 1.11
CA ASN A 210 8.53 9.79 1.26
C ASN A 210 9.27 10.51 0.11
N MET A 211 8.55 11.10 -0.83
CA MET A 211 9.11 11.86 -1.94
C MET A 211 9.32 13.33 -1.58
N ALA A 212 10.49 13.88 -1.87
CA ALA A 212 10.84 15.27 -1.56
C ALA A 212 11.27 16.06 -2.80
N TYR A 213 11.07 17.37 -2.77
CA TYR A 213 11.53 18.31 -3.78
C TYR A 213 12.00 19.61 -3.12
N GLN A 214 13.22 20.04 -3.45
CA GLN A 214 13.80 21.30 -2.96
C GLN A 214 13.73 21.53 -1.43
N GLY A 215 13.82 20.46 -0.63
CA GLY A 215 13.78 20.54 0.84
C GLY A 215 12.36 20.53 1.43
N GLU A 216 11.33 20.49 0.59
CA GLU A 216 9.94 20.24 0.98
C GLU A 216 9.54 18.79 0.68
N GLN A 217 8.54 18.30 1.39
CA GLN A 217 8.03 16.96 1.23
C GLN A 217 6.74 16.97 0.40
N TYR A 218 6.63 16.03 -0.55
CA TYR A 218 5.40 15.86 -1.31
C TYR A 218 4.30 15.26 -0.43
N VAL A 219 3.11 15.83 -0.57
CA VAL A 219 1.87 15.34 0.01
C VAL A 219 0.86 15.03 -1.08
N PHE A 220 -0.01 14.06 -0.84
CA PHE A 220 -1.03 13.61 -1.79
C PHE A 220 -2.44 13.79 -1.23
N THR A 221 -3.39 14.16 -2.09
CA THR A 221 -4.82 14.29 -1.76
C THR A 221 -5.63 13.52 -2.80
N TYR A 222 -6.64 12.78 -2.34
CA TYR A 222 -7.56 12.04 -3.19
C TYR A 222 -8.66 12.97 -3.74
N ASP A 223 -9.37 12.51 -4.79
CA ASP A 223 -10.59 13.16 -5.26
C ASP A 223 -11.69 13.11 -4.17
N THR A 224 -12.57 14.11 -4.14
CA THR A 224 -13.81 14.14 -3.36
C THR A 224 -14.97 14.63 -4.25
N ASN A 225 -16.16 14.89 -3.70
CA ASN A 225 -17.24 15.50 -4.50
C ASN A 225 -16.97 16.97 -4.84
N LYS A 226 -16.07 17.65 -4.12
CA LYS A 226 -15.77 19.08 -4.30
C LYS A 226 -14.33 19.38 -4.72
N ALA A 227 -13.41 18.44 -4.56
CA ALA A 227 -11.99 18.63 -4.86
C ALA A 227 -11.49 17.53 -5.80
N SER A 228 -10.55 17.89 -6.68
CA SER A 228 -9.85 16.91 -7.53
C SER A 228 -8.59 16.39 -6.85
N GLU A 229 -8.17 15.17 -7.12
CA GLU A 229 -6.90 14.62 -6.62
C GLU A 229 -5.68 15.48 -7.04
N GLY A 230 -4.58 15.36 -6.31
CA GLY A 230 -3.35 16.07 -6.65
C GLY A 230 -2.20 15.84 -5.68
N THR A 231 -1.07 16.43 -6.03
CA THR A 231 0.14 16.50 -5.21
C THR A 231 0.45 17.95 -4.87
N ALA A 232 1.00 18.20 -3.70
CA ALA A 232 1.52 19.50 -3.28
C ALA A 232 2.84 19.31 -2.54
N GLU A 233 3.61 20.39 -2.41
CA GLU A 233 4.84 20.44 -1.61
C GLU A 233 4.50 21.12 -0.29
N GLN A 234 5.04 20.61 0.82
CA GLN A 234 4.81 21.12 2.16
C GLN A 234 6.12 21.15 2.93
N LYS A 235 6.26 22.18 3.77
CA LYS A 235 7.32 22.24 4.75
C LYS A 235 7.21 21.07 5.72
N THR A 236 8.34 20.63 6.24
CA THR A 236 8.43 19.45 7.10
C THR A 236 8.40 19.79 8.59
N ASP A 237 8.54 21.06 8.94
CA ASP A 237 8.83 21.57 10.28
C ASP A 237 7.58 21.87 11.12
N GLY A 238 6.38 21.49 10.68
CA GLY A 238 5.13 21.76 11.39
C GLY A 238 4.52 23.11 11.04
N SER A 239 5.12 23.88 10.12
CA SER A 239 4.58 25.16 9.64
C SER A 239 3.69 25.01 8.40
N GLU A 240 3.31 23.79 8.03
CA GLU A 240 2.32 23.52 7.00
C GLU A 240 0.99 24.25 7.27
N ASP A 241 0.33 24.70 6.20
CA ASP A 241 -0.96 25.38 6.25
C ASP A 241 -2.13 24.43 5.96
N ARG A 242 -1.88 23.11 6.03
CA ARG A 242 -2.79 22.05 5.58
C ARG A 242 -2.92 20.96 6.63
N VAL A 243 -4.04 20.26 6.57
CA VAL A 243 -4.22 19.00 7.30
C VAL A 243 -3.47 17.90 6.54
N VAL A 244 -2.37 17.40 7.12
CA VAL A 244 -1.52 16.38 6.50
C VAL A 244 -1.40 15.17 7.40
N LEU A 245 -2.06 14.09 6.98
CA LEU A 245 -2.18 12.87 7.75
C LEU A 245 -1.01 11.92 7.53
N ALA A 246 -0.53 11.32 8.61
CA ALA A 246 0.48 10.27 8.56
C ALA A 246 -0.17 8.88 8.45
N ARG A 247 -0.03 8.24 7.28
CA ARG A 247 -0.34 6.81 7.09
C ARG A 247 0.94 6.07 6.76
N LEU A 248 1.15 4.91 7.35
CA LEU A 248 2.32 4.08 7.11
C LEU A 248 1.98 2.90 6.19
N VAL A 249 3.00 2.42 5.49
CA VAL A 249 2.94 1.21 4.67
C VAL A 249 4.14 0.33 5.02
N ARG A 250 3.93 -0.97 5.05
CA ARG A 250 5.01 -1.97 5.10
C ARG A 250 4.89 -2.95 3.95
N GLU A 251 6.02 -3.44 3.51
CA GLU A 251 6.12 -4.38 2.41
C GLU A 251 7.18 -5.41 2.69
N GLU A 252 6.88 -6.67 2.39
CA GLU A 252 7.91 -7.69 2.40
C GLU A 252 8.96 -7.36 1.34
N ALA A 253 10.23 -7.55 1.70
CA ALA A 253 11.32 -7.39 0.77
C ALA A 253 11.21 -8.42 -0.35
N ASN A 254 11.26 -7.95 -1.58
CA ASN A 254 11.29 -8.84 -2.74
C ASN A 254 12.68 -9.43 -2.87
N SER A 255 12.75 -10.68 -3.30
CA SER A 255 13.99 -11.28 -3.78
C SER A 255 13.82 -11.66 -5.24
N TYR A 256 14.87 -11.45 -6.01
CA TYR A 256 14.88 -11.68 -7.44
C TYR A 256 16.00 -12.63 -7.83
N GLU A 257 15.69 -13.60 -8.68
CA GLU A 257 16.68 -14.37 -9.41
C GLU A 257 16.99 -13.68 -10.73
N LEU A 258 18.27 -13.39 -10.97
CA LEU A 258 18.72 -12.79 -12.21
C LEU A 258 18.91 -13.88 -13.27
N LEU A 259 18.42 -13.64 -14.49
CA LEU A 259 18.46 -14.61 -15.58
C LEU A 259 19.16 -14.00 -16.80
N ASN A 260 19.97 -14.80 -17.50
CA ASN A 260 20.50 -14.43 -18.82
C ASN A 260 19.43 -14.61 -19.92
N SER A 261 19.80 -14.32 -21.17
CA SER A 261 18.89 -14.42 -22.33
C SER A 261 18.35 -15.84 -22.58
N SER A 262 19.04 -16.88 -22.13
CA SER A 262 18.59 -18.28 -22.24
C SER A 262 17.73 -18.73 -21.06
N GLY A 263 17.56 -17.90 -20.04
CA GLY A 263 16.78 -18.23 -18.83
C GLY A 263 17.58 -18.95 -17.74
N VAL A 264 18.92 -18.95 -17.84
CA VAL A 264 19.80 -19.53 -16.83
C VAL A 264 20.09 -18.49 -15.75
N VAL A 265 20.07 -18.92 -14.48
CA VAL A 265 20.36 -18.08 -13.32
C VAL A 265 21.82 -17.60 -13.38
N VAL A 266 22.00 -16.29 -13.19
CA VAL A 266 23.30 -15.62 -13.12
C VAL A 266 23.44 -14.88 -11.79
N SER A 267 24.67 -14.70 -11.34
CA SER A 267 24.96 -14.03 -10.06
C SER A 267 25.14 -12.51 -10.21
N ASP A 268 25.47 -12.03 -11.40
CA ASP A 268 25.79 -10.63 -11.64
C ASP A 268 24.70 -9.91 -12.46
N ARG A 269 24.44 -8.66 -12.07
CA ARG A 269 23.44 -7.83 -12.74
C ARG A 269 23.82 -7.50 -14.19
N SER A 270 25.10 -7.45 -14.53
CA SER A 270 25.60 -7.15 -15.88
C SER A 270 25.27 -8.24 -16.90
N SER A 271 25.26 -9.51 -16.49
CA SER A 271 24.90 -10.66 -17.33
C SER A 271 23.39 -10.92 -17.37
N ALA A 272 22.62 -10.22 -16.54
CA ALA A 272 21.18 -10.40 -16.41
C ALA A 272 20.41 -9.64 -17.51
N VAL A 273 19.55 -10.36 -18.22
CA VAL A 273 18.57 -9.84 -19.18
C VAL A 273 17.17 -9.78 -18.55
N CYS A 274 16.89 -10.66 -17.58
CA CYS A 274 15.63 -10.67 -16.84
C CYS A 274 15.84 -10.83 -15.34
N ALA A 275 14.82 -10.50 -14.57
CA ALA A 275 14.72 -10.79 -13.14
C ALA A 275 13.42 -11.53 -12.85
N ARG A 276 13.49 -12.73 -12.28
CA ARG A 276 12.33 -13.48 -11.80
C ARG A 276 12.10 -13.14 -10.33
N ASP A 277 10.91 -12.66 -10.02
CA ASP A 277 10.44 -12.43 -8.66
C ASP A 277 10.13 -13.77 -7.98
N ASN A 278 10.78 -14.04 -6.84
CA ASN A 278 10.65 -15.30 -6.11
C ASN A 278 9.28 -15.46 -5.44
N ILE A 279 8.53 -14.37 -5.22
CA ILE A 279 7.23 -14.41 -4.56
C ILE A 279 6.13 -14.63 -5.59
N SER A 280 6.10 -13.83 -6.67
CA SER A 280 5.03 -13.94 -7.68
C SER A 280 5.33 -14.93 -8.81
N GLY A 281 6.60 -15.31 -9.00
CA GLY A 281 7.07 -16.04 -10.17
C GLY A 281 7.17 -15.18 -11.44
N LEU A 282 6.76 -13.91 -11.40
CA LEU A 282 6.81 -13.02 -12.56
C LEU A 282 8.25 -12.77 -12.98
N THR A 283 8.54 -12.98 -14.26
CA THR A 283 9.81 -12.69 -14.90
C THR A 283 9.74 -11.37 -15.62
N TRP A 284 10.55 -10.41 -15.20
CA TRP A 284 10.60 -9.06 -15.74
C TRP A 284 11.78 -8.88 -16.68
N GLN A 285 11.54 -8.27 -17.84
CA GLN A 285 12.62 -7.79 -18.71
C GLN A 285 13.43 -6.73 -17.97
N LEU A 286 14.76 -6.73 -18.12
CA LEU A 286 15.66 -5.71 -17.59
C LEU A 286 16.23 -4.83 -18.72
N PHE A 287 16.57 -3.60 -18.37
CA PHE A 287 17.33 -2.73 -19.28
C PHE A 287 18.84 -2.99 -19.10
N SER A 288 19.58 -2.88 -20.21
CA SER A 288 21.02 -3.11 -20.27
C SER A 288 21.86 -1.84 -20.14
N GLY A 289 21.25 -0.64 -20.19
CA GLY A 289 22.00 0.61 -20.05
C GLY A 289 21.14 1.87 -20.05
N VAL A 290 21.83 3.02 -20.05
CA VAL A 290 21.23 4.35 -19.95
C VAL A 290 20.76 4.94 -21.28
N ASP A 291 20.96 4.28 -22.42
CA ASP A 291 20.50 4.81 -23.70
C ASP A 291 18.97 4.92 -23.73
N LYS A 292 18.46 6.15 -23.83
CA LYS A 292 17.02 6.45 -23.92
C LYS A 292 16.37 5.76 -25.13
N ASN A 293 17.06 5.60 -26.25
CA ASN A 293 16.49 5.05 -27.48
C ASN A 293 16.20 3.54 -27.40
N THR A 294 16.82 2.86 -26.44
CA THR A 294 16.56 1.44 -26.13
C THR A 294 15.38 1.25 -25.18
N ARG A 295 15.02 2.29 -24.42
CA ARG A 295 14.01 2.23 -23.33
C ARG A 295 12.71 2.93 -23.66
N PHE A 296 12.77 3.98 -24.48
CA PHE A 296 11.61 4.73 -24.94
C PHE A 296 11.24 4.34 -26.36
N LYS A 297 10.02 3.86 -26.54
CA LYS A 297 9.50 3.39 -27.82
C LYS A 297 8.11 3.96 -28.05
N LYS A 298 7.73 4.11 -29.33
CA LYS A 298 6.31 4.26 -29.65
C LYS A 298 5.59 2.97 -29.24
N TYR A 299 4.28 3.06 -28.99
CA TYR A 299 3.50 1.88 -28.64
C TYR A 299 3.64 0.76 -29.68
N ILE A 300 3.53 1.10 -30.96
CA ILE A 300 3.67 0.14 -32.08
C ILE A 300 5.06 -0.50 -32.15
N ASP A 301 6.11 0.25 -31.86
CA ASP A 301 7.49 -0.26 -31.88
C ASP A 301 7.71 -1.21 -30.71
N ALA A 302 7.14 -0.89 -29.53
CA ALA A 302 7.15 -1.77 -28.37
C ALA A 302 6.34 -3.05 -28.63
N GLN A 303 5.24 -2.99 -29.38
CA GLN A 303 4.51 -4.20 -29.80
C GLN A 303 5.36 -5.10 -30.69
N SER A 304 6.10 -4.55 -31.65
CA SER A 304 7.01 -5.35 -32.48
C SER A 304 8.09 -6.03 -31.62
N LEU A 305 8.70 -5.29 -30.69
CA LEU A 305 9.70 -5.84 -29.77
C LEU A 305 9.13 -6.92 -28.85
N LEU A 306 7.86 -6.79 -28.46
CA LEU A 306 7.17 -7.81 -27.67
C LEU A 306 7.05 -9.12 -28.45
N GLU A 307 6.68 -9.06 -29.73
CA GLU A 307 6.59 -10.26 -30.58
C GLU A 307 7.96 -10.89 -30.82
N ASP A 308 9.00 -10.08 -31.03
CA ASP A 308 10.38 -10.59 -31.12
C ASP A 308 10.80 -11.28 -29.82
N GLN A 309 10.44 -10.70 -28.67
CA GLN A 309 10.77 -11.25 -27.35
C GLN A 309 10.06 -12.59 -27.09
N LYS A 310 8.82 -12.74 -27.52
CA LYS A 310 8.08 -14.03 -27.50
C LYS A 310 8.71 -15.05 -28.43
N HIS A 311 8.99 -14.66 -29.68
CA HIS A 311 9.52 -15.55 -30.71
C HIS A 311 10.88 -16.13 -30.31
N ASN A 312 11.78 -15.27 -29.82
CA ASN A 312 13.12 -15.66 -29.39
C ASN A 312 13.17 -16.32 -28.01
N SER A 313 12.01 -16.49 -27.36
CA SER A 313 11.90 -17.08 -26.03
C SER A 313 12.88 -16.48 -25.01
N ILE A 314 13.00 -15.14 -25.00
CA ILE A 314 13.99 -14.46 -24.16
C ILE A 314 13.77 -14.85 -22.69
N CYS A 315 14.87 -15.15 -22.01
CA CYS A 315 14.92 -15.67 -20.64
C CYS A 315 14.13 -16.98 -20.45
N GLY A 316 14.02 -17.79 -21.50
CA GLY A 316 13.29 -19.06 -21.49
C GLY A 316 11.76 -18.89 -21.44
N LYS A 317 11.24 -17.70 -21.77
CA LYS A 317 9.82 -17.37 -21.69
C LYS A 317 9.25 -16.99 -23.06
N SER A 318 8.11 -17.56 -23.43
CA SER A 318 7.40 -17.28 -24.69
C SER A 318 6.07 -16.53 -24.50
N ASN A 319 5.62 -16.39 -23.25
CA ASN A 319 4.36 -15.78 -22.84
C ASN A 319 4.52 -14.32 -22.40
N TRP A 320 5.49 -13.60 -22.96
CA TRP A 320 5.72 -12.19 -22.65
C TRP A 320 4.51 -11.33 -22.97
N ARG A 321 4.29 -10.30 -22.17
CA ARG A 321 3.22 -9.31 -22.36
C ARG A 321 3.61 -7.96 -21.77
N PHE A 322 2.85 -6.93 -22.12
CA PHE A 322 2.84 -5.71 -21.32
C PHE A 322 2.31 -6.01 -19.90
N PRO A 323 2.90 -5.39 -18.85
CA PRO A 323 2.42 -5.55 -17.49
C PRO A 323 1.06 -4.89 -17.28
N ALA A 324 0.29 -5.46 -16.35
CA ALA A 324 -0.87 -4.82 -15.78
C ALA A 324 -0.44 -3.71 -14.81
N LYS A 325 -1.35 -2.76 -14.56
CA LYS A 325 -1.11 -1.65 -13.64
C LYS A 325 -0.75 -2.10 -12.22
N THR A 326 -1.42 -3.12 -11.71
CA THR A 326 -1.18 -3.67 -10.36
C THR A 326 0.21 -4.30 -10.24
N GLU A 327 0.76 -4.85 -11.32
CA GLU A 327 2.12 -5.39 -11.33
C GLU A 327 3.18 -4.28 -11.24
N PHE A 328 2.94 -3.14 -11.91
CA PHE A 328 3.76 -1.95 -11.72
C PHE A 328 3.66 -1.42 -10.29
N TYR A 329 2.48 -1.41 -9.67
CA TYR A 329 2.36 -1.05 -8.26
C TYR A 329 3.17 -1.98 -7.35
N GLY A 330 3.27 -3.28 -7.67
CA GLY A 330 4.13 -4.23 -6.98
C GLY A 330 5.62 -3.90 -7.09
N LEU A 331 6.06 -3.25 -8.17
CA LEU A 331 7.45 -2.80 -8.33
C LEU A 331 7.78 -1.52 -7.56
N VAL A 332 6.84 -0.87 -6.85
CA VAL A 332 7.12 0.33 -6.05
C VAL A 332 7.24 -0.03 -4.56
N PRO A 333 8.26 0.47 -3.83
CA PRO A 333 9.45 1.13 -4.37
C PRO A 333 10.29 0.14 -5.18
N THR A 334 10.95 0.65 -6.21
CA THR A 334 11.74 -0.18 -7.12
C THR A 334 13.08 -0.54 -6.50
N ASP A 335 13.44 -1.83 -6.58
CA ASP A 335 14.80 -2.28 -6.33
C ASP A 335 15.73 -1.70 -7.41
N ASN A 336 16.53 -0.71 -7.04
CA ASN A 336 17.41 0.03 -7.95
C ASN A 336 18.65 -0.78 -8.39
N ILE A 337 18.96 -1.88 -7.70
CA ILE A 337 20.04 -2.80 -8.07
C ILE A 337 19.51 -3.74 -9.16
N VAL A 338 18.40 -4.42 -8.89
CA VAL A 338 17.77 -5.36 -9.84
C VAL A 338 17.26 -4.61 -11.06
N PHE A 339 16.54 -3.52 -10.86
CA PHE A 339 16.02 -2.69 -11.94
C PHE A 339 16.89 -1.45 -12.18
N ALA A 340 18.20 -1.68 -12.28
CA ALA A 340 19.12 -0.67 -12.76
C ALA A 340 18.62 -0.02 -14.06
N TYR A 341 18.86 1.28 -14.18
CA TYR A 341 18.47 2.11 -15.32
C TYR A 341 16.94 2.33 -15.47
N ASN A 342 16.17 2.20 -14.39
CA ASN A 342 14.76 2.62 -14.38
C ASN A 342 14.59 4.14 -14.38
N ASP A 343 15.45 4.85 -13.64
CA ASP A 343 15.44 6.30 -13.63
C ASP A 343 15.94 6.86 -14.96
N VAL A 344 15.13 7.73 -15.58
CA VAL A 344 15.54 8.41 -16.81
C VAL A 344 15.32 9.91 -16.71
N LYS A 345 16.43 10.64 -16.58
CA LYS A 345 16.44 12.09 -16.78
C LYS A 345 16.60 12.36 -18.28
N HIS A 346 15.63 13.06 -18.85
CA HIS A 346 15.70 13.62 -20.21
C HIS A 346 14.81 14.88 -20.26
N ASN A 347 15.02 15.74 -21.25
CA ASN A 347 14.34 17.04 -21.38
C ASN A 347 13.61 17.23 -22.72
N GLU A 348 13.56 16.20 -23.57
CA GLU A 348 12.86 16.22 -24.86
C GLU A 348 11.35 16.03 -24.72
N TYR A 349 10.60 16.87 -25.42
CA TYR A 349 9.14 16.93 -25.34
C TYR A 349 8.42 15.63 -25.72
N ASN A 350 8.96 14.85 -26.67
CA ASN A 350 8.30 13.64 -27.18
C ASN A 350 8.60 12.38 -26.36
N TYR A 351 9.43 12.44 -25.33
CA TYR A 351 9.76 11.31 -24.47
C TYR A 351 8.95 11.42 -23.16
N ASN A 352 8.07 10.46 -22.92
CA ASN A 352 7.15 10.47 -21.79
C ASN A 352 7.65 9.46 -20.75
N ARG A 353 7.95 9.92 -19.52
CA ARG A 353 8.34 9.05 -18.38
C ARG A 353 7.15 8.24 -17.83
N TYR A 354 6.41 7.59 -18.71
CA TYR A 354 5.28 6.73 -18.38
C TYR A 354 5.56 5.35 -18.98
N TYR A 355 5.38 4.31 -18.18
CA TYR A 355 5.54 2.92 -18.59
C TYR A 355 4.26 2.40 -19.25
N ILE A 356 4.36 1.83 -20.45
CA ILE A 356 3.25 1.21 -21.17
C ILE A 356 2.69 0.02 -20.36
N THR A 357 1.37 -0.05 -20.27
CA THR A 357 0.60 -1.15 -19.67
C THR A 357 -0.17 -1.94 -20.75
N ASN A 358 -0.77 -3.07 -20.36
CA ASN A 358 -1.53 -3.96 -21.24
C ASN A 358 -2.78 -3.36 -21.92
N ASN A 359 -3.25 -2.17 -21.52
CA ASN A 359 -4.50 -1.59 -22.02
C ASN A 359 -4.32 -0.29 -22.84
N ALA A 360 -3.19 -0.12 -23.52
CA ALA A 360 -2.85 1.14 -24.21
C ALA A 360 -3.01 2.38 -23.30
N VAL A 361 -2.65 2.19 -22.04
CA VAL A 361 -2.47 3.24 -21.02
C VAL A 361 -1.02 3.17 -20.57
N ALA A 362 -0.44 4.30 -20.20
CA ALA A 362 0.88 4.35 -19.58
C ALA A 362 0.81 4.97 -18.19
N ILE A 363 1.67 4.50 -17.28
CA ILE A 363 1.72 4.94 -15.88
C ILE A 363 3.08 5.54 -15.52
N ASN A 364 3.08 6.68 -14.84
CA ASN A 364 4.30 7.28 -14.30
C ASN A 364 4.62 6.65 -12.95
N MET A 365 5.80 6.03 -12.81
CA MET A 365 6.22 5.30 -11.62
C MET A 365 6.70 6.21 -10.46
N ASP A 366 6.80 7.52 -10.69
CA ASP A 366 7.15 8.51 -9.65
C ASP A 366 5.87 9.09 -9.00
N THR A 367 4.85 9.34 -9.82
CA THR A 367 3.64 10.09 -9.43
C THR A 367 2.35 9.27 -9.45
N GLY A 368 2.37 8.10 -10.10
CA GLY A 368 1.22 7.21 -10.29
C GLY A 368 0.22 7.68 -11.34
N LYS A 369 0.46 8.84 -11.97
CA LYS A 369 -0.43 9.39 -13.00
C LYS A 369 -0.54 8.44 -14.19
N GLU A 370 -1.75 8.35 -14.72
CA GLU A 370 -2.07 7.54 -15.89
C GLU A 370 -2.28 8.45 -17.11
N LYS A 371 -1.95 7.93 -18.29
CA LYS A 371 -2.13 8.63 -19.56
C LYS A 371 -2.56 7.63 -20.63
N ILE A 372 -3.63 7.95 -21.37
CA ILE A 372 -3.98 7.21 -22.58
C ILE A 372 -2.88 7.46 -23.61
N ILE A 373 -2.37 6.39 -24.22
CA ILE A 373 -1.31 6.49 -25.22
C ILE A 373 -1.86 6.26 -26.63
N SER A 374 -1.29 6.95 -27.61
CA SER A 374 -1.65 6.75 -29.01
C SER A 374 -1.09 5.42 -29.50
N THR A 375 -1.93 4.71 -30.26
CA THR A 375 -1.56 3.50 -30.99
C THR A 375 -1.23 3.81 -32.46
N SER A 376 -1.28 5.08 -32.87
CA SER A 376 -1.02 5.51 -34.24
C SER A 376 0.47 5.51 -34.58
N GLN A 377 0.81 5.03 -35.78
CA GLN A 377 2.18 5.10 -36.32
C GLN A 377 2.68 6.54 -36.50
N TYR A 378 1.76 7.49 -36.69
CA TYR A 378 2.07 8.90 -36.94
C TYR A 378 2.30 9.71 -35.65
N ASP A 379 1.98 9.17 -34.47
CA ASP A 379 2.35 9.81 -33.20
C ASP A 379 3.86 9.65 -32.97
N TYR A 380 4.51 10.73 -32.57
CA TYR A 380 5.95 10.77 -32.25
C TYR A 380 6.24 10.58 -30.76
N SER A 381 5.19 10.49 -29.93
CA SER A 381 5.28 10.23 -28.50
C SER A 381 5.89 8.86 -28.23
N LYS A 382 6.97 8.86 -27.47
CA LYS A 382 7.64 7.65 -26.99
C LYS A 382 7.41 7.51 -25.49
N TYR A 383 7.29 6.26 -25.05
CA TYR A 383 6.99 5.89 -23.67
C TYR A 383 8.01 4.86 -23.20
N LEU A 384 8.25 4.81 -21.90
CA LEU A 384 8.99 3.70 -21.32
C LEU A 384 8.21 2.41 -21.52
N PHE A 385 8.89 1.29 -21.73
CA PHE A 385 8.23 -0.01 -21.78
C PHE A 385 8.99 -1.01 -20.92
N ARG A 386 8.29 -2.04 -20.48
CA ARG A 386 8.89 -3.23 -19.89
C ARG A 386 7.95 -4.37 -20.21
N PHE A 387 8.47 -5.55 -20.47
CA PHE A 387 7.65 -6.75 -20.56
C PHE A 387 7.76 -7.59 -19.30
N VAL A 388 6.71 -8.37 -19.06
CA VAL A 388 6.62 -9.35 -17.99
C VAL A 388 6.10 -10.67 -18.55
N ALA A 389 6.54 -11.78 -17.97
CA ALA A 389 6.11 -13.14 -18.29
C ALA A 389 5.83 -13.91 -16.99
N ASN A 390 4.98 -14.94 -17.06
CA ASN A 390 4.72 -15.86 -15.95
C ASN A 390 5.55 -17.14 -16.10
#